data_AF-A0A1V6FSS6-F1
#
_entry.id   AF-A0A1V6FSS6-F1
#
_cell.length_a   1.000
_cell.length_b   1.000
_cell.length_c   1.000
_cell.angle_alpha   90.00
_cell.angle_beta   90.00
_cell.angle_gamma   90.00
#
_symmetry.space_group_name_H-M   'P 1'
#
loop_
_entity.id
_entity.type
_entity.pdbx_description
1 polymer ?
#
loop_
_entity_poly.entity_id
_entity_poly.type
_entity_poly.pdbx_seq_one_letter_code
_entity_poly.pdbx_strand_id
1 'polypeptide(L)' 'MDNTVISSTLEDYLEAIAALVEINGHAHTKDIAERLNVSMSTVSSALQTLSSRSLITYQPHMPVKLT' A
#
# COMPACT_ATOMS: atom_id res chain seq x y z
N MET A 1 20.36 13.29 -9.13
CA MET A 1 18.89 13.47 -9.19
C MET A 1 18.35 12.08 -9.44
N ASP A 2 18.41 11.26 -8.40
CA ASP A 2 18.33 9.82 -8.51
C ASP A 2 16.93 9.45 -8.05
N ASN A 3 15.95 9.77 -8.89
CA ASN A 3 14.58 9.35 -8.68
C ASN A 3 14.56 7.84 -8.93
N THR A 4 14.85 7.06 -7.89
CA THR A 4 14.59 5.62 -7.83
C THR A 4 13.26 5.37 -8.52
N VAL A 5 13.30 4.74 -9.69
CA VAL A 5 12.15 4.62 -10.61
C VAL A 5 11.15 3.63 -10.03
N ILE A 6 10.47 4.05 -8.96
CA ILE A 6 9.19 3.48 -8.57
C ILE A 6 8.18 4.07 -9.56
N SER A 7 7.34 3.23 -10.16
CA SER A 7 6.28 3.75 -11.03
C SER A 7 5.41 4.68 -10.21
N SER A 8 4.99 5.81 -10.78
CA SER A 8 4.12 6.80 -10.11
C SER A 8 2.94 6.15 -9.37
N THR A 9 2.38 5.09 -9.95
CA THR A 9 1.34 4.27 -9.32
C THR A 9 1.75 3.62 -7.99
N LEU A 10 2.95 3.05 -7.88
CA LEU A 10 3.43 2.40 -6.65
C LEU A 10 3.72 3.41 -5.55
N GLU A 11 4.14 4.62 -5.93
CA GLU A 11 4.36 5.73 -5.02
C GLU A 11 3.03 6.20 -4.40
N ASP A 12 1.97 6.32 -5.23
CA ASP A 12 0.61 6.61 -4.75
C ASP A 12 0.13 5.56 -3.72
N TYR A 13 0.43 4.27 -3.95
CA TYR A 13 0.11 3.20 -3.00
C TYR A 13 0.85 3.34 -1.68
N LEU A 14 2.15 3.67 -1.71
CA LEU A 14 2.94 3.86 -0.50
C LEU A 14 2.45 5.08 0.30
N GLU A 15 2.16 6.19 -0.37
CA GLU A 15 1.63 7.39 0.27
C GLU A 15 0.22 7.15 0.87
N ALA A 16 -0.62 6.37 0.18
CA ALA A 16 -1.90 5.92 0.72
C ALA A 16 -1.74 5.06 1.99
N ILE A 17 -0.84 4.09 1.95
CA ILE A 17 -0.57 3.21 3.10
C ILE A 17 0.01 4.03 4.27
N ALA A 18 0.99 4.90 4.02
CA ALA A 18 1.64 5.72 5.03
C ALA A 18 0.63 6.63 5.74
N ALA A 19 -0.20 7.35 4.98
CA ALA A 19 -1.21 8.23 5.56
C ALA A 19 -2.25 7.45 6.42
N LEU A 20 -2.68 6.28 5.95
CA LEU A 20 -3.60 5.44 6.72
C LEU A 20 -2.94 4.89 7.99
N VAL A 21 -1.66 4.50 7.92
CA VAL A 21 -0.88 4.07 9.08
C VAL A 21 -0.68 5.22 10.07
N GLU A 22 -0.45 6.46 9.61
CA GLU A 22 -0.34 7.62 10.50
C GLU A 22 -1.66 7.95 11.21
N ILE A 23 -2.79 7.83 10.51
CA ILE A 23 -4.11 8.18 11.08
C ILE A 23 -4.63 7.05 11.99
N ASN A 24 -4.55 5.79 11.55
CA ASN A 24 -5.20 4.65 12.20
C ASN A 24 -4.21 3.71 12.91
N GLY A 25 -2.90 3.91 12.77
CA GLY A 25 -1.86 2.96 13.19
C GLY A 25 -1.73 1.73 12.28
N HIS A 26 -2.59 1.62 11.25
CA HIS A 26 -2.61 0.55 10.28
C HIS A 26 -3.33 0.96 8.99
N ALA A 27 -2.98 0.30 7.88
CA ALA A 27 -3.75 0.43 6.63
C ALA A 27 -4.57 -0.83 6.34
N HIS A 28 -5.86 -0.66 6.04
CA HIS A 28 -6.69 -1.73 5.48
C HIS A 28 -6.78 -1.62 3.96
N THR A 29 -6.89 -2.77 3.29
CA THR A 29 -7.09 -2.88 1.84
C THR A 29 -8.29 -2.09 1.35
N LYS A 30 -9.37 -2.03 2.16
CA LYS A 30 -10.59 -1.26 1.84
C LYS A 30 -10.32 0.24 1.82
N ASP A 31 -9.65 0.76 2.85
CA ASP A 31 -9.36 2.20 2.96
C ASP A 31 -8.41 2.67 1.85
N ILE A 32 -7.43 1.83 1.49
CA ILE A 32 -6.52 2.11 0.36
C ILE A 32 -7.31 2.13 -0.97
N ALA A 33 -8.23 1.19 -1.15
CA ALA A 33 -9.07 1.11 -2.35
C ALA A 33 -9.96 2.34 -2.50
N GLU A 34 -10.59 2.78 -1.42
CA GLU A 34 -11.43 4.00 -1.40
C GLU A 34 -10.59 5.25 -1.64
N ARG A 35 -9.40 5.36 -1.03
CA ARG A 35 -8.53 6.54 -1.17
C ARG A 35 -7.96 6.71 -2.58
N LEU A 36 -7.55 5.61 -3.21
CA LEU A 36 -7.01 5.62 -4.57
C LEU A 36 -8.09 5.46 -5.65
N ASN A 37 -9.35 5.30 -5.25
CA ASN A 37 -10.50 5.07 -6.12
C ASN A 37 -10.28 3.90 -7.10
N VAL A 38 -9.78 2.78 -6.57
CA VAL A 38 -9.46 1.55 -7.31
C VAL A 38 -10.20 0.35 -6.71
N SER A 39 -10.28 -0.74 -7.47
CA SER A 39 -10.89 -1.97 -6.94
C SER A 39 -10.03 -2.61 -5.84
N MET A 40 -10.66 -3.25 -4.85
CA MET A 40 -9.95 -4.01 -3.80
C MET A 40 -9.06 -5.12 -4.38
N SER A 41 -9.44 -5.70 -5.53
CA SER A 41 -8.64 -6.65 -6.31
C SER A 41 -7.34 -6.03 -6.83
N THR A 42 -7.38 -4.78 -7.32
CA THR A 42 -6.18 -4.03 -7.74
C THR A 42 -5.26 -3.77 -6.56
N VAL A 43 -5.82 -3.33 -5.42
CA VAL A 43 -5.05 -3.10 -4.19
C VAL A 43 -4.39 -4.37 -3.72
N SER A 44 -5.11 -5.50 -3.72
CA SER A 44 -4.55 -6.79 -3.29
C SER A 44 -3.34 -7.21 -4.14
N SER A 45 -3.42 -7.05 -5.47
CA SER A 45 -2.29 -7.30 -6.37
C SER A 45 -1.12 -6.34 -6.14
N ALA A 46 -1.39 -5.06 -5.89
CA ALA A 46 -0.37 -4.06 -5.58
C ALA A 46 0.34 -4.36 -4.25
N LEU A 47 -0.42 -4.66 -3.19
CA LEU A 47 0.11 -5.07 -1.89
C LEU A 47 0.92 -6.36 -1.99
N GLN A 48 0.46 -7.34 -2.79
CA GLN A 48 1.20 -8.58 -3.00
C GLN A 48 2.53 -8.33 -3.74
N THR A 49 2.57 -7.37 -4.67
CA THR A 49 3.80 -6.93 -5.35
C THR A 49 4.76 -6.23 -4.37
N LEU A 50 4.25 -5.30 -3.56
CA LEU A 50 5.01 -4.59 -2.53
C LEU A 50 5.57 -5.56 -1.47
N SER A 51 4.76 -6.53 -1.05
CA SER A 51 5.15 -7.56 -0.09
C SER A 51 6.21 -8.49 -0.67
N SER A 52 6.08 -8.86 -1.95
CA SER A 52 7.11 -9.64 -2.67
C SER A 52 8.45 -8.89 -2.75
N ARG A 53 8.42 -7.55 -2.75
CA ARG A 53 9.60 -6.69 -2.68
C ARG A 53 10.09 -6.43 -1.24
N SER A 54 9.49 -7.05 -0.24
CA SER A 54 9.76 -6.84 1.20
C SER A 54 9.63 -5.37 1.65
N LEU A 55 8.83 -4.57 0.94
CA LEU A 55 8.57 -3.17 1.28
C LEU A 55 7.43 -3.01 2.30
N ILE A 56 6.55 -4.00 2.39
CA ILE A 56 5.43 -4.01 3.34
C ILE A 56 5.25 -5.39 3.95
N THR A 57 4.68 -5.42 5.15
CA THR A 57 4.15 -6.65 5.75
C THR A 57 2.65 -6.73 5.48
N TYR A 58 2.26 -7.55 4.49
CA TYR A 58 0.86 -7.83 4.15
C TYR A 58 0.49 -9.25 4.58
N GLN A 59 -0.57 -9.39 5.37
CA GLN A 59 -1.17 -10.68 5.72
C GLN A 59 -2.69 -10.58 5.56
N PRO A 60 -3.35 -11.59 4.95
CA PRO A 60 -4.80 -11.62 4.88
C PRO A 60 -5.39 -11.56 6.29
N HIS A 61 -6.40 -10.72 6.49
CA HIS A 61 -7.05 -10.42 7.78
C HIS A 61 -6.19 -9.70 8.82
N MET A 62 -5.00 -9.21 8.47
CA MET A 62 -4.15 -8.42 9.36
C MET A 62 -3.91 -7.02 8.78
N PRO A 63 -3.79 -6.00 9.66
CA PRO A 63 -3.45 -4.65 9.26
C PRO A 63 -2.10 -4.57 8.53
N VAL A 64 -2.02 -3.81 7.44
CA VAL A 64 -0.77 -3.57 6.71
C VAL A 64 0.12 -2.62 7.51
N LYS A 65 1.39 -3.00 7.66
CA LYS A 65 2.43 -2.17 8.28
C LYS A 65 3.62 -1.99 7.35
N LEU A 66 4.18 -0.77 7.39
CA LEU A 66 5.47 -0.43 6.80
C LEU A 66 6.57 -1.01 7.70
N THR A 67 7.59 -1.62 7.08
CA THR A 67 8.76 -2.21 7.77
C THR A 67 9.85 -1.17 7.96
#